data_AF-A0A9P0PLI4-F1
#
_entry.id   AF-A0A9P0PLI4-F1
#
_cell.length_a   1.000
_cell.length_b   1.000
_cell.length_c   1.000
_cell.angle_alpha   90.00
_cell.angle_beta   90.00
_cell.angle_gamma   90.00
#
_symmetry.space_group_name_H-M   'P 1'
#
loop_
_entity.id
_entity.type
_entity.pdbx_description
1 polymer ?
#
loop_
_entity_poly.entity_id
_entity_poly.type
_entity_poly.pdbx_seq_one_letter_code
_entity_poly.pdbx_strand_id
1 'polypeptide(L)'
;MKPKVAGSAAKMIFALSFDQVSSYVFSRLYPPLFAIFNIILPVGIPVYYWNETLWNSFWINFVARFTITLNIAFFVNSIAHMWGQKPYDRNISPVENLAVSLAALGEGWHNYHHVFPWDYKTGELGNAYNPSTTFIDFFAKLGWAYDLKSVSKGMIARRAKKCGDGSHPQIWGYGDSDIDKEDKEELEKMAAEEKAAMF
;
A
#
# COMPACT_ATOMS: atom_id res chain seq x y z
N MET A 1 -8.49 33.17 -11.08
CA MET A 1 -8.43 32.21 -9.95
C MET A 1 -7.24 31.28 -10.20
N LYS A 2 -6.09 31.50 -9.55
CA LYS A 2 -4.93 30.60 -9.73
C LYS A 2 -5.25 29.26 -9.06
N PRO A 3 -4.99 28.10 -9.69
CA PRO A 3 -5.34 26.81 -9.11
C PRO A 3 -4.54 26.60 -7.81
N LYS A 4 -5.23 26.51 -6.67
CA LYS A 4 -4.65 26.27 -5.33
C LYS A 4 -3.76 25.01 -5.28
N VAL A 5 -3.96 24.07 -6.19
CA VAL A 5 -3.21 22.80 -6.29
C VAL A 5 -1.76 23.03 -6.72
N ALA A 6 -1.49 23.94 -7.66
CA ALA A 6 -0.15 24.13 -8.21
C ALA A 6 0.84 24.68 -7.16
N GLY A 7 0.38 25.57 -6.28
CA GLY A 7 1.22 26.16 -5.24
C GLY A 7 1.56 25.21 -4.08
N SER A 8 0.66 24.27 -3.77
CA SER A 8 0.88 23.28 -2.70
C SER A 8 1.73 22.10 -3.19
N ALA A 9 1.48 21.62 -4.41
CA ALA A 9 2.26 20.56 -5.04
C ALA A 9 3.73 20.95 -5.23
N ALA A 10 4.01 22.20 -5.63
CA ALA A 10 5.38 22.69 -5.82
C ALA A 10 6.21 22.68 -4.52
N LYS A 11 5.59 22.95 -3.36
CA LYS A 11 6.26 22.87 -2.05
C LYS A 11 6.49 21.43 -1.59
N MET A 12 5.61 20.51 -1.98
CA MET A 12 5.68 19.09 -1.61
C MET A 12 6.75 18.33 -2.44
N ILE A 13 6.88 18.66 -3.72
CA ILE A 13 7.96 18.14 -4.59
C ILE A 13 9.34 18.49 -4.04
N PHE A 14 9.49 19.64 -3.39
CA PHE A 14 10.75 20.07 -2.77
C PHE A 14 11.09 19.28 -1.48
N ALA A 15 10.12 18.62 -0.86
CA ALA A 15 10.31 17.84 0.37
C ALA A 15 10.65 16.36 0.11
N LEU A 16 10.38 15.85 -1.10
CA LEU A 16 10.91 14.58 -1.56
C LEU A 16 12.35 14.82 -2.00
N SER A 17 13.32 14.56 -1.13
CA SER A 17 14.71 14.43 -1.57
C SER A 17 14.82 13.16 -2.41
N PHE A 18 14.35 13.20 -3.66
CA PHE A 18 14.78 12.21 -4.64
C PHE A 18 16.30 12.33 -4.70
N ASP A 19 16.98 11.24 -4.38
CA ASP A 19 18.39 11.12 -4.64
C ASP A 19 18.66 11.42 -6.12
N GLN A 20 19.87 11.91 -6.42
CA GLN A 20 20.21 12.40 -7.76
C GLN A 20 19.94 11.35 -8.86
N VAL A 21 20.05 10.07 -8.50
CA VAL A 21 19.74 8.92 -9.36
C VAL A 21 18.27 8.91 -9.74
N SER A 22 17.35 8.93 -8.77
CA SER A 22 15.91 8.89 -9.05
C SER A 22 15.43 10.12 -9.82
N SER A 23 15.96 11.31 -9.50
CA SER A 23 15.66 12.54 -10.24
C SER A 23 16.10 12.46 -11.70
N TYR A 24 17.28 11.90 -11.96
CA TYR A 24 17.81 11.68 -13.31
C TYR A 24 16.99 10.64 -14.08
N VAL A 25 16.67 9.51 -13.44
CA VAL A 25 15.85 8.44 -14.03
C VAL A 25 14.48 8.98 -14.44
N PHE A 26 13.78 9.69 -13.54
CA PHE A 26 12.45 10.23 -13.84
C PHE A 26 12.47 11.29 -14.94
N SER A 27 13.46 12.19 -14.94
CA SER A 27 13.48 13.32 -15.87
C SER A 27 13.98 12.97 -17.28
N ARG A 28 14.88 12.00 -17.42
CA ARG A 28 15.49 11.66 -18.71
C ARG A 28 15.24 10.24 -19.19
N LEU A 29 15.19 9.27 -18.28
CA LEU A 29 15.08 7.86 -18.67
C LEU A 29 13.63 7.37 -18.68
N TYR A 30 12.70 8.09 -18.03
CA TYR A 30 11.31 7.63 -17.96
C TYR A 30 10.65 7.42 -19.35
N PRO A 31 10.69 8.35 -20.31
CA PRO A 31 10.07 8.11 -21.63
C PRO A 31 10.63 6.89 -22.38
N PRO A 32 11.97 6.69 -22.50
CA PRO A 32 12.48 5.49 -23.17
C PRO A 32 12.22 4.21 -22.35
N LEU A 33 12.35 4.24 -21.02
CA LEU A 33 12.03 3.09 -20.17
C LEU A 33 10.56 2.70 -20.30
N PHE A 34 9.64 3.67 -20.33
CA PHE A 34 8.23 3.41 -20.55
C PHE A 34 7.99 2.72 -21.90
N ALA A 35 8.57 3.23 -22.98
CA ALA A 35 8.43 2.61 -24.30
C ALA A 35 8.95 1.18 -24.31
N ILE A 36 10.12 0.93 -23.71
CA ILE A 36 10.74 -0.40 -23.65
C ILE A 36 9.89 -1.37 -22.83
N PHE A 37 9.59 -1.03 -21.58
CA PHE A 37 8.99 -1.96 -20.63
C PHE A 37 7.47 -2.07 -20.73
N ASN A 38 6.77 -1.03 -21.19
CA ASN A 38 5.31 -1.07 -21.33
C ASN A 38 4.82 -1.39 -22.74
N ILE A 39 5.62 -1.15 -23.78
CA ILE A 39 5.21 -1.35 -25.18
C ILE A 39 6.07 -2.41 -25.86
N ILE A 40 7.37 -2.15 -26.02
CA ILE A 40 8.24 -2.98 -26.87
C ILE A 40 8.36 -4.40 -26.32
N LEU A 41 8.67 -4.57 -25.03
CA LEU A 41 8.81 -5.92 -24.44
C LEU A 41 7.46 -6.66 -24.36
N PRO A 42 6.37 -6.09 -23.83
CA PRO A 42 5.09 -6.80 -23.74
C PRO A 42 4.50 -7.16 -25.10
N VAL A 43 4.73 -6.34 -26.14
CA VAL A 43 4.25 -6.63 -27.50
C VAL A 43 5.20 -7.59 -28.23
N GLY A 44 6.51 -7.38 -28.11
CA GLY A 44 7.53 -8.11 -28.87
C GLY A 44 7.76 -9.54 -28.38
N ILE A 45 7.68 -9.79 -27.07
CA ILE A 45 7.90 -11.14 -26.50
C ILE A 45 6.89 -12.16 -27.07
N PRO A 46 5.56 -11.91 -27.03
CA PRO A 46 4.57 -12.83 -27.61
C PRO A 46 4.76 -13.06 -29.12
N VAL A 47 5.09 -11.99 -29.86
CA VAL A 47 5.30 -12.07 -31.31
C VAL A 47 6.51 -12.94 -31.62
N TYR A 48 7.61 -12.77 -30.88
CA TYR A 48 8.86 -13.48 -31.15
C TYR A 48 8.84 -14.93 -30.63
N TYR A 49 8.38 -15.15 -29.41
CA TYR A 49 8.49 -16.46 -28.74
C TYR A 49 7.28 -17.36 -28.95
N TRP A 50 6.08 -16.80 -29.20
CA TRP A 50 4.83 -17.56 -29.24
C TRP A 50 4.13 -17.46 -30.60
N ASN A 51 4.79 -16.83 -31.58
CA ASN A 51 4.28 -16.61 -32.94
C ASN A 51 2.90 -15.89 -32.96
N GLU A 52 2.66 -15.01 -31.98
CA GLU A 52 1.47 -14.18 -31.94
C GLU A 52 1.54 -13.08 -33.01
N THR A 53 0.39 -12.66 -33.53
CA THR A 53 0.34 -11.56 -34.50
C THR A 53 0.67 -10.22 -33.81
N LEU A 54 1.38 -9.34 -34.53
CA LEU A 54 1.69 -8.00 -34.03
C LEU A 54 0.42 -7.22 -33.65
N TRP A 55 -0.65 -7.39 -34.42
CA TRP A 55 -1.93 -6.72 -34.20
C TRP A 55 -2.58 -7.14 -32.87
N ASN A 56 -2.75 -8.44 -32.64
CA ASN A 56 -3.32 -8.94 -31.38
C ASN A 56 -2.42 -8.57 -30.19
N SER A 57 -1.10 -8.75 -30.35
CA SER A 57 -0.16 -8.44 -29.27
C SER A 57 -0.20 -6.97 -28.87
N PHE A 58 -0.30 -6.05 -29.84
CA PHE A 58 -0.44 -4.62 -29.56
C PHE A 58 -1.74 -4.31 -28.81
N TRP A 59 -2.89 -4.76 -29.30
CA TRP A 59 -4.18 -4.42 -28.69
C TRP A 59 -4.41 -5.08 -27.34
N ILE A 60 -3.92 -6.30 -27.15
CA ILE A 60 -4.11 -7.04 -25.90
C ILE A 60 -3.01 -6.69 -24.89
N ASN A 61 -1.74 -6.91 -25.23
CA ASN A 61 -0.63 -6.83 -24.27
C ASN A 61 -0.20 -5.39 -23.97
N PHE A 62 -0.42 -4.45 -24.89
CA PHE A 62 -0.25 -3.03 -24.59
C PHE A 62 -1.58 -2.38 -24.23
N VAL A 63 -2.51 -2.22 -25.18
CA VAL A 63 -3.67 -1.34 -24.96
C VAL A 63 -4.61 -1.85 -23.86
N ALA A 64 -5.08 -3.08 -23.96
CA ALA A 64 -6.02 -3.64 -22.98
C ALA A 64 -5.36 -3.77 -21.60
N ARG A 65 -4.17 -4.38 -21.52
CA ARG A 65 -3.40 -4.50 -20.27
C ARG A 65 -3.20 -3.13 -19.60
N PHE A 66 -2.70 -2.15 -20.33
CA PHE A 66 -2.43 -0.81 -19.79
C PHE A 66 -3.71 -0.10 -19.33
N THR A 67 -4.78 -0.20 -20.12
CA THR A 67 -6.10 0.37 -19.77
C THR A 67 -6.65 -0.27 -18.50
N ILE A 68 -6.62 -1.59 -18.38
CA ILE A 68 -7.09 -2.30 -17.18
C ILE A 68 -6.27 -1.91 -15.97
N THR A 69 -4.94 -1.88 -16.07
CA THR A 69 -4.06 -1.48 -14.96
C THR A 69 -4.34 -0.04 -14.51
N LEU A 70 -4.51 0.90 -15.44
CA LEU A 70 -4.88 2.28 -15.11
C LEU A 70 -6.25 2.36 -14.42
N ASN A 71 -7.23 1.62 -14.91
CA ASN A 71 -8.56 1.60 -14.30
C ASN A 71 -8.50 1.03 -12.88
N ILE A 72 -7.74 -0.04 -12.63
CA ILE A 72 -7.53 -0.58 -11.28
C ILE A 72 -6.90 0.50 -10.37
N ALA A 73 -5.86 1.20 -10.83
CA ALA A 73 -5.23 2.26 -10.06
C ALA A 73 -6.19 3.43 -9.74
N PHE A 74 -7.04 3.83 -10.69
CA PHE A 74 -8.05 4.86 -10.46
C PHE A 74 -9.24 4.37 -9.62
N PHE A 75 -9.53 3.07 -9.67
CA PHE A 75 -10.58 2.45 -8.87
C PHE A 75 -10.26 2.54 -7.38
N VAL A 76 -9.00 2.33 -6.99
CA VAL A 76 -8.53 2.57 -5.61
C VAL A 76 -8.85 4.01 -5.19
N ASN A 77 -8.50 4.99 -6.02
CA ASN A 77 -8.70 6.41 -5.74
C ASN A 77 -10.18 6.87 -5.72
N SER A 78 -11.14 6.00 -6.07
CA SER A 78 -12.57 6.32 -6.10
C SER A 78 -13.37 5.44 -5.13
N ILE A 79 -13.29 4.12 -5.27
CA ILE A 79 -14.10 3.16 -4.50
C ILE A 79 -13.58 2.98 -3.08
N ALA A 80 -12.26 3.04 -2.87
CA ALA A 80 -11.64 2.92 -1.53
C ALA A 80 -11.86 4.16 -0.64
N HIS A 81 -12.61 5.16 -1.11
CA HIS A 81 -13.09 6.29 -0.31
C HIS A 81 -14.61 6.30 -0.11
N MET A 82 -15.36 5.42 -0.80
CA MET A 82 -16.83 5.42 -0.79
C MET A 82 -17.44 4.25 -0.02
N TRP A 83 -16.85 3.05 -0.10
CA TRP A 83 -17.44 1.83 0.49
C TRP A 83 -16.40 1.02 1.25
N GLY A 84 -16.49 1.06 2.59
CA GLY A 84 -15.59 0.35 3.48
C GLY A 84 -15.75 0.78 4.94
N GLN A 85 -14.89 0.22 5.80
CA GLN A 85 -14.88 0.46 7.25
C GLN A 85 -13.83 1.51 7.65
N LYS A 86 -13.97 2.14 8.82
CA LYS A 86 -13.01 3.12 9.35
C LYS A 86 -12.53 2.77 10.76
N PRO A 87 -11.86 1.62 10.93
CA PRO A 87 -11.53 1.07 12.23
C PRO A 87 -10.50 1.90 13.01
N TYR A 88 -9.68 2.74 12.36
CA TYR A 88 -8.61 3.51 13.02
C TYR A 88 -8.95 4.99 13.20
N ASP A 89 -9.60 5.62 12.21
CA ASP A 89 -10.09 6.99 12.31
C ASP A 89 -11.34 7.21 11.47
N ARG A 90 -12.47 7.42 12.13
CA ARG A 90 -13.77 7.67 11.48
C ARG A 90 -13.90 9.07 10.89
N ASN A 91 -13.05 10.02 11.30
CA ASN A 91 -13.17 11.43 10.93
C ASN A 91 -12.50 11.75 9.59
N ILE A 92 -11.71 10.81 9.04
CA ILE A 92 -11.09 10.94 7.73
C ILE A 92 -11.92 10.21 6.67
N SER A 93 -11.76 10.60 5.40
CA SER A 93 -12.48 9.97 4.27
C SER A 93 -12.04 8.52 3.92
N PRO A 94 -10.73 8.16 3.96
CA PRO A 94 -10.23 6.83 3.58
C PRO A 94 -10.90 5.69 4.36
N VAL A 95 -11.20 4.60 3.67
CA VAL A 95 -11.85 3.41 4.23
C VAL A 95 -11.05 2.14 3.95
N GLU A 96 -11.26 1.12 4.76
CA GLU A 96 -10.74 -0.23 4.58
C GLU A 96 -11.61 -1.04 3.63
N ASN A 97 -10.99 -1.69 2.64
CA ASN A 97 -11.69 -2.56 1.70
C ASN A 97 -10.81 -3.75 1.25
N LEU A 98 -11.14 -4.95 1.73
CA LEU A 98 -10.40 -6.18 1.40
C LEU A 98 -10.40 -6.51 -0.10
N ALA A 99 -11.52 -6.27 -0.80
CA ALA A 99 -11.59 -6.54 -2.24
C ALA A 99 -10.67 -5.61 -3.04
N VAL A 100 -10.58 -4.34 -2.62
CA VAL A 100 -9.60 -3.40 -3.18
C VAL A 100 -8.18 -3.86 -2.87
N SER A 101 -7.94 -4.38 -1.66
CA SER A 101 -6.61 -4.87 -1.28
C SER A 101 -6.12 -6.00 -2.17
N LEU A 102 -7.00 -6.95 -2.48
CA LEU A 102 -6.68 -8.05 -3.41
C LEU A 102 -6.50 -7.56 -4.86
N ALA A 103 -7.36 -6.65 -5.32
CA ALA A 103 -7.30 -6.14 -6.69
C ALA A 103 -6.09 -5.23 -6.95
N ALA A 104 -5.66 -4.47 -5.93
CA ALA A 104 -4.57 -3.49 -6.01
C ALA A 104 -3.33 -3.90 -5.21
N LEU A 105 -3.15 -5.20 -4.96
CA LEU A 105 -1.92 -5.78 -4.38
C LEU A 105 -1.50 -5.21 -3.01
N GLY A 106 -2.46 -4.91 -2.13
CA GLY A 106 -2.23 -4.45 -0.75
C GLY A 106 -2.72 -3.03 -0.48
N GLU A 107 -3.09 -2.28 -1.51
CA GLU A 107 -3.55 -0.88 -1.39
C GLU A 107 -5.00 -0.74 -0.88
N GLY A 108 -5.63 -1.81 -0.40
CA GLY A 108 -7.00 -1.72 0.14
C GLY A 108 -7.06 -1.22 1.57
N TRP A 109 -5.89 -1.11 2.22
CA TRP A 109 -5.79 -0.80 3.64
C TRP A 109 -5.76 0.71 3.95
N HIS A 110 -6.67 1.46 3.32
CA HIS A 110 -6.54 2.91 3.16
C HIS A 110 -6.80 3.71 4.44
N ASN A 111 -7.66 3.26 5.36
CA ASN A 111 -7.87 3.95 6.63
C ASN A 111 -6.60 3.88 7.49
N TYR A 112 -5.97 2.70 7.56
CA TYR A 112 -4.70 2.47 8.23
C TYR A 112 -3.58 3.30 7.62
N HIS A 113 -3.38 3.20 6.30
CA HIS A 113 -2.30 3.91 5.60
C HIS A 113 -2.34 5.42 5.84
N HIS A 114 -3.53 6.02 5.84
CA HIS A 114 -3.67 7.46 6.10
C HIS A 114 -3.49 7.85 7.58
N VAL A 115 -3.75 6.95 8.52
CA VAL A 115 -3.52 7.18 9.95
C VAL A 115 -2.05 6.97 10.31
N PHE A 116 -1.38 6.02 9.67
CA PHE A 116 0.02 5.64 9.91
C PHE A 116 0.84 5.65 8.60
N PRO A 117 1.06 6.82 7.97
CA PRO A 117 1.69 6.90 6.65
C PRO A 117 3.17 6.50 6.62
N TRP A 118 3.79 6.30 7.79
CA TRP A 118 5.19 5.87 7.91
C TRP A 118 5.33 4.34 8.09
N ASP A 119 4.23 3.59 8.23
CA ASP A 119 4.30 2.13 8.31
C ASP A 119 4.57 1.54 6.93
N TYR A 120 5.63 0.74 6.81
CA TYR A 120 5.98 0.09 5.54
C TYR A 120 4.96 -0.96 5.08
N LYS A 121 4.20 -1.55 6.03
CA LYS A 121 3.22 -2.61 5.76
C LYS A 121 1.93 -2.08 5.16
N THR A 122 1.68 -0.77 5.25
CA THR A 122 0.46 -0.08 4.76
C THR A 122 -0.89 -0.63 5.26
N GLY A 123 -0.90 -1.63 6.13
CA GLY A 123 -2.08 -2.23 6.74
C GLY A 123 -1.70 -3.05 7.98
N GLU A 124 -2.66 -3.24 8.88
CA GLU A 124 -2.46 -4.08 10.08
C GLU A 124 -2.52 -5.58 9.76
N LEU A 125 -3.30 -5.96 8.73
CA LEU A 125 -3.58 -7.35 8.41
C LEU A 125 -2.41 -8.01 7.67
N GLY A 126 -2.11 -9.24 8.08
CA GLY A 126 -0.91 -9.98 7.67
C GLY A 126 -0.72 -10.16 6.16
N ASN A 127 0.49 -10.61 5.82
CA ASN A 127 1.06 -10.69 4.48
C ASN A 127 0.17 -11.34 3.40
N ALA A 128 -0.71 -12.28 3.75
CA ALA A 128 -1.63 -12.93 2.81
C ALA A 128 -2.58 -11.96 2.09
N TYR A 129 -2.90 -10.82 2.71
CA TYR A 129 -3.75 -9.79 2.13
C TYR A 129 -2.99 -8.50 1.81
N ASN A 130 -1.66 -8.56 1.83
CA ASN A 130 -0.78 -7.49 1.41
C ASN A 130 0.43 -8.05 0.63
N PRO A 131 0.24 -8.36 -0.67
CA PRO A 131 1.31 -8.82 -1.55
C PRO A 131 2.53 -7.89 -1.57
N SER A 132 2.32 -6.57 -1.47
CA SER A 132 3.40 -5.59 -1.44
C SER A 132 4.29 -5.72 -0.20
N THR A 133 3.70 -5.94 0.98
CA THR A 133 4.46 -6.22 2.21
C THR A 133 5.25 -7.52 2.09
N THR A 134 4.63 -8.57 1.55
CA THR A 134 5.31 -9.85 1.31
C THR A 134 6.54 -9.69 0.41
N PHE A 135 6.45 -8.85 -0.62
CA PHE A 135 7.55 -8.53 -1.52
C PHE A 135 8.68 -7.80 -0.78
N ILE A 136 8.36 -6.78 0.02
CA ILE A 136 9.35 -6.04 0.81
C ILE A 136 10.04 -6.96 1.82
N ASP A 137 9.27 -7.79 2.54
CA ASP A 137 9.80 -8.76 3.51
C ASP A 137 10.75 -9.77 2.84
N PHE A 138 10.47 -10.18 1.60
CA PHE A 138 11.37 -11.02 0.83
C PHE A 138 12.71 -10.33 0.57
N PHE A 139 12.72 -9.06 0.15
CA PHE A 139 13.96 -8.31 -0.06
C PHE A 139 14.67 -7.96 1.26
N ALA A 140 13.93 -7.82 2.35
CA ALA A 140 14.52 -7.66 3.68
C ALA A 140 15.28 -8.92 4.11
N LYS A 141 14.73 -10.11 3.84
CA LYS A 141 15.42 -11.40 4.07
C LYS A 141 16.69 -11.55 3.22
N LEU A 142 16.72 -10.96 2.02
CA LEU A 142 17.91 -10.91 1.17
C LEU A 142 18.92 -9.82 1.61
N GLY A 143 18.56 -8.97 2.57
CA GLY A 143 19.39 -7.84 3.02
C GLY A 143 19.39 -6.64 2.08
N TRP A 144 18.46 -6.58 1.11
CA TRP A 144 18.34 -5.47 0.16
C TRP A 144 17.44 -4.35 0.68
N ALA A 145 16.53 -4.69 1.59
CA ALA A 145 15.72 -3.72 2.34
C ALA A 145 16.08 -3.79 3.83
N TYR A 146 16.17 -2.64 4.48
CA TYR A 146 16.51 -2.49 5.88
C TYR A 146 15.84 -1.23 6.46
N ASP A 147 15.88 -1.06 7.79
CA ASP A 147 15.20 0.03 8.50
C ASP A 147 13.68 0.12 8.22
N LEU A 148 13.03 -1.04 8.15
CA LEU A 148 11.58 -1.14 7.95
C LEU A 148 10.85 -0.63 9.21
N LYS A 149 10.04 0.42 9.04
CA LYS A 149 9.31 1.05 10.14
C LYS A 149 7.90 0.48 10.24
N SER A 150 7.55 -0.09 11.38
CA SER A 150 6.19 -0.57 11.66
C SER A 150 5.65 0.06 12.94
N VAL A 151 4.33 0.21 13.02
CA VAL A 151 3.62 0.82 14.14
C VAL A 151 3.40 -0.24 15.23
N SER A 152 3.63 0.13 16.49
CA SER A 152 3.39 -0.79 17.61
C SER A 152 1.90 -1.11 17.75
N LYS A 153 1.59 -2.36 18.13
CA LYS A 153 0.21 -2.81 18.32
C LYS A 153 -0.52 -1.98 19.37
N GLY A 154 0.19 -1.57 20.42
CA GLY A 154 -0.37 -0.66 21.43
C GLY A 154 -0.75 0.71 20.87
N MET A 155 0.01 1.25 19.92
CA MET A 155 -0.36 2.50 19.25
C MET A 155 -1.61 2.32 18.36
N ILE A 156 -1.68 1.22 17.60
CA ILE A 156 -2.82 0.89 16.74
C ILE A 156 -4.10 0.79 17.58
N ALA A 157 -4.07 -0.04 18.64
CA ALA A 157 -5.22 -0.26 19.51
C ALA A 157 -5.67 1.01 20.23
N ARG A 158 -4.74 1.83 20.76
CA ARG A 158 -5.09 3.13 21.37
C ARG A 158 -5.76 4.06 20.37
N ARG A 159 -5.29 4.07 19.11
CA ARG A 159 -5.87 4.92 18.06
C ARG A 159 -7.25 4.43 17.66
N ALA A 160 -7.42 3.13 17.41
CA ALA A 160 -8.69 2.50 17.11
C ALA A 160 -9.73 2.75 18.22
N LYS A 161 -9.35 2.57 19.50
CA LYS A 161 -10.24 2.84 20.65
C LYS A 161 -10.65 4.30 20.77
N LYS A 162 -9.75 5.24 20.42
CA LYS A 162 -10.00 6.68 20.55
C LYS A 162 -10.79 7.27 19.38
N CYS A 163 -10.49 6.85 18.16
CA CYS A 163 -10.93 7.51 16.93
C CYS A 163 -11.64 6.58 15.94
N GLY A 164 -11.60 5.27 16.13
CA GLY A 164 -12.23 4.29 15.27
C GLY A 164 -13.77 4.39 15.27
N ASP A 165 -14.38 3.81 14.24
CA ASP A 165 -15.83 3.65 14.12
C ASP A 165 -16.41 2.46 14.89
N GLY A 166 -15.55 1.68 15.58
CA GLY A 166 -15.93 0.48 16.31
C GLY A 166 -15.91 -0.81 15.48
N SER A 167 -15.53 -0.74 14.19
CA SER A 167 -15.38 -1.89 13.31
C SER A 167 -14.03 -2.60 13.43
N HIS A 168 -13.10 -2.06 14.24
CA HIS A 168 -11.78 -2.64 14.44
C HIS A 168 -11.93 -4.06 15.02
N PRO A 169 -11.48 -5.11 14.31
CA PRO A 169 -11.52 -6.46 14.85
C PRO A 169 -10.63 -6.49 16.10
N GLN A 170 -11.07 -7.17 17.16
CA GLN A 170 -10.25 -7.36 18.35
C GLN A 170 -8.88 -7.89 17.92
N ILE A 171 -7.84 -7.07 18.16
CA ILE A 171 -6.41 -7.29 17.90
C ILE A 171 -6.13 -8.59 17.14
N TRP A 172 -6.19 -8.53 15.81
CA TRP A 172 -5.89 -9.70 14.99
C TRP A 172 -4.41 -10.10 15.15
N GLY A 173 -4.16 -11.40 15.32
CA GLY A 173 -2.84 -11.95 15.65
C GLY A 173 -2.62 -12.24 17.15
N TYR A 174 -3.60 -11.97 18.02
CA TYR A 174 -3.53 -12.41 19.42
C TYR A 174 -3.57 -13.95 19.50
N GLY A 175 -2.39 -14.57 19.68
CA GLY A 175 -2.22 -16.02 19.76
C GLY A 175 -1.60 -16.69 18.53
N ASP A 176 -1.23 -15.93 17.49
CA ASP A 176 -0.51 -16.47 16.33
C ASP A 176 0.92 -16.92 16.69
N SER A 177 1.39 -17.99 16.04
CA SER A 177 2.68 -18.63 16.37
C SER A 177 3.90 -17.81 15.95
N ASP A 178 3.72 -16.88 15.01
CA ASP A 178 4.74 -16.03 14.40
C ASP A 178 4.72 -14.59 14.93
N ILE A 179 4.07 -14.36 16.07
CA ILE A 179 4.11 -13.06 16.75
C ILE A 179 5.54 -12.76 17.24
N ASP A 180 6.01 -11.54 17.00
CA ASP A 180 7.30 -11.11 17.53
C ASP A 180 7.26 -11.06 19.07
N LYS A 181 8.39 -11.34 19.74
CA LYS A 181 8.43 -11.37 21.21
C LYS A 181 8.06 -10.02 21.81
N GLU A 182 8.53 -8.94 21.20
CA GLU A 182 8.25 -7.58 21.67
C GLU A 182 6.75 -7.25 21.56
N ASP A 183 6.13 -7.66 20.45
CA ASP A 183 4.69 -7.54 20.25
C ASP A 183 3.89 -8.34 21.29
N LYS A 184 4.36 -9.54 21.64
CA LYS A 184 3.69 -10.39 22.64
C LYS A 184 3.72 -9.74 24.02
N GLU A 185 4.86 -9.21 24.42
CA GLU A 185 5.03 -8.52 25.70
C GLU A 185 4.16 -7.24 25.78
N GLU A 186 4.05 -6.47 24.69
CA GLU A 186 3.18 -5.29 24.64
C GLU A 186 1.70 -5.68 24.81
N LEU A 187 1.26 -6.77 24.16
CA LEU A 187 -0.11 -7.29 24.26
C LEU A 187 -0.46 -7.78 25.66
N GLU A 188 0.45 -8.53 26.30
CA GLU A 188 0.27 -8.99 27.68
C GLU A 188 0.15 -7.81 28.66
N LYS A 189 0.95 -6.76 28.46
CA LYS A 189 0.89 -5.54 29.25
C LYS A 189 -0.43 -4.80 29.07
N MET A 190 -0.91 -4.67 27.83
CA MET A 190 -2.20 -4.04 27.55
C MET A 190 -3.37 -4.80 28.17
N ALA A 191 -3.36 -6.14 28.10
CA ALA A 191 -4.38 -6.98 28.74
C ALA A 191 -4.38 -6.80 30.27
N ALA A 192 -3.20 -6.64 30.88
CA ALA A 192 -3.07 -6.35 32.30
C ALA A 192 -3.61 -4.95 32.67
N GLU A 193 -3.32 -3.93 31.86
CA GLU A 193 -3.83 -2.55 32.04
C GLU A 193 -5.35 -2.48 31.89
N GLU A 194 -5.93 -3.19 30.92
CA GLU A 194 -7.39 -3.22 30.72
C GLU A 194 -8.11 -3.95 31.86
N LYS A 195 -7.53 -5.05 32.35
CA LYS A 195 -8.03 -5.75 33.54
C LYS A 195 -7.95 -4.86 34.78
N ALA A 196 -6.90 -4.06 34.93
CA ALA A 196 -6.75 -3.12 36.04
C ALA A 196 -7.75 -1.94 35.96
N ALA A 197 -8.14 -1.50 34.75
CA ALA A 197 -9.12 -0.44 34.55
C ALA A 197 -10.59 -0.89 34.74
N MET A 198 -10.84 -2.20 34.83
CA MET A 198 -12.16 -2.79 35.09
C MET A 198 -12.49 -2.96 36.58
N PHE A 199 -11.53 -2.72 37.47
CA PHE A 199 -11.68 -2.73 38.94
C PHE A 199 -11.50 -1.33 39.52
#